data_AF-V4ZYE6-F1
#
_entry.id   AF-V4ZYE6-F1
#
_cell.length_a   1.000
_cell.length_b   1.000
_cell.length_c   1.000
_cell.angle_alpha   90.00
_cell.angle_beta   90.00
_cell.angle_gamma   90.00
#
_symmetry.space_group_name_H-M   'P 1'
#
loop_
_entity.id
_entity.type
_entity.pdbx_description
1 polymer ?
#
loop_
_entity_poly.entity_id
_entity_poly.type
_entity_poly.pdbx_seq_one_letter_code
_entity_poly.pdbx_strand_id
1 'polypeptide(L)'
;MLTEFILATGILVGTVLFSYFALGLLAYLAYTPQQADEKADDVTFVIPTIGAAAVRDSLFECLDHHTDKFEEYTIYILTDEGADLEDELRAYPDAETMVVPDSYDPDAVAKGRAIQYFIEQVVADNPDGWYSFIDDDNLVRGEEFLYDIPYYDERGYGAMNSVLTPRQGNSAMTFVMDHIRLLDDLTVFRTFTGLFKRPYIGFHGELLTARGDVLLDVGFDRESIVEDYAFAAELIK
;
A
#
# COMPACT_ATOMS: atom_id res chain seq x y z
N MET A 1 2.25 -8.20 -45.85
CA MET A 1 1.19 -8.72 -44.95
C MET A 1 1.76 -9.10 -43.58
N LEU A 2 2.27 -10.32 -43.34
CA LEU A 2 2.74 -10.71 -41.99
C LEU A 2 3.95 -9.89 -41.50
N THR A 3 4.96 -9.68 -42.35
CA THR A 3 6.17 -8.91 -41.97
C THR A 3 5.87 -7.43 -41.71
N GLU A 4 4.99 -6.81 -42.50
CA GLU A 4 4.56 -5.42 -42.30
C GLU A 4 3.73 -5.26 -41.03
N PHE A 5 2.88 -6.26 -40.71
CA PHE A 5 2.12 -6.28 -39.48
C PHE A 5 3.03 -6.42 -38.25
N ILE A 6 4.04 -7.30 -38.31
CA ILE A 6 5.05 -7.44 -37.25
C ILE A 6 5.83 -6.13 -37.07
N LEU A 7 6.24 -5.50 -38.17
CA LEU A 7 6.99 -4.24 -38.11
C LEU A 7 6.14 -3.10 -37.53
N ALA A 8 4.89 -2.95 -37.98
CA ALA A 8 3.97 -1.94 -37.48
C ALA A 8 3.66 -2.15 -35.99
N THR A 9 3.44 -3.40 -35.57
CA THR A 9 3.24 -3.74 -34.16
C THR A 9 4.48 -3.43 -33.32
N GLY A 10 5.67 -3.77 -33.82
CA GLY A 10 6.94 -3.46 -33.15
C GLY A 10 7.17 -1.95 -32.99
N ILE A 11 6.87 -1.16 -34.02
CA ILE A 11 6.95 0.30 -33.95
C ILE A 11 5.94 0.87 -32.96
N LEU A 12 4.70 0.39 -32.98
CA LEU A 12 3.65 0.84 -32.07
C LEU A 12 4.03 0.56 -30.61
N VAL A 13 4.37 -0.69 -30.29
CA VAL A 13 4.78 -1.10 -28.95
C VAL A 13 6.03 -0.34 -28.52
N GLY A 14 7.04 -0.24 -29.39
CA GLY A 14 8.25 0.53 -29.11
C GLY A 14 8.00 2.00 -28.85
N THR A 15 7.07 2.62 -29.58
CA THR A 15 6.69 4.03 -29.39
C THR A 15 5.94 4.24 -28.08
N VAL A 16 5.02 3.34 -27.73
CA VAL A 16 4.28 3.37 -26.46
C VAL A 16 5.26 3.24 -25.29
N LEU A 17 6.13 2.22 -25.31
CA LEU A 17 7.14 2.01 -24.28
C LEU A 17 8.10 3.19 -24.19
N PHE A 18 8.60 3.70 -25.33
CA PHE A 18 9.50 4.86 -25.31
C PHE A 18 8.82 6.11 -24.74
N SER A 19 7.58 6.38 -25.13
CA SER A 19 6.82 7.53 -24.63
C SER A 19 6.60 7.41 -23.12
N TYR A 20 6.28 6.20 -22.65
CA TYR A 20 6.13 5.87 -21.24
C TYR A 20 7.42 6.14 -20.45
N PHE A 21 8.56 5.61 -20.91
CA PHE A 21 9.86 5.85 -20.31
C PHE A 21 10.29 7.33 -20.35
N ALA A 22 10.04 8.02 -21.46
CA ALA A 22 10.40 9.43 -21.63
C ALA A 22 9.58 10.33 -20.70
N LEU A 23 8.27 10.08 -20.58
CA LEU A 23 7.39 10.79 -19.65
C LEU A 23 7.85 10.56 -18.21
N GLY A 24 8.21 9.32 -17.91
CA GLY A 24 8.77 8.94 -16.63
C GLY A 24 10.06 9.64 -16.25
N LEU A 25 11.03 9.65 -17.18
CA LEU A 25 12.29 10.34 -16.97
C LEU A 25 12.10 11.85 -16.79
N LEU A 26 11.19 12.45 -17.57
CA LEU A 26 10.84 13.86 -17.41
C LEU A 26 10.22 14.13 -16.04
N ALA A 27 9.31 13.28 -15.56
CA ALA A 27 8.72 13.40 -14.24
C ALA A 27 9.77 13.27 -13.14
N TYR A 28 10.66 12.27 -13.23
CA TYR A 28 11.77 12.08 -12.30
C TYR A 28 12.69 13.31 -12.23
N LEU A 29 13.01 13.92 -13.38
CA LEU A 29 13.85 15.11 -13.44
C LEU A 29 13.12 16.39 -13.00
N ALA A 30 11.80 16.45 -13.19
CA ALA A 30 11.00 17.63 -12.90
C ALA A 30 10.40 17.66 -11.49
N TYR A 31 10.34 16.51 -10.80
CA TYR A 31 9.67 16.38 -9.51
C TYR A 31 10.58 15.76 -8.45
N THR A 32 10.91 16.56 -7.44
CA THR A 32 11.53 16.08 -6.20
C THR A 32 10.42 15.77 -5.18
N PRO A 33 10.48 14.63 -4.48
CA PRO A 33 9.66 14.39 -3.29
C PRO A 33 9.60 15.62 -2.41
N GLN A 34 8.39 16.04 -2.09
CA GLN A 34 8.17 17.12 -1.13
C GLN A 34 7.76 16.46 0.17
N GLN A 35 8.56 16.74 1.19
CA GLN A 35 8.41 16.23 2.54
C GLN A 35 8.20 17.41 3.47
N ALA A 36 7.47 17.18 4.55
CA ALA A 36 7.43 18.10 5.67
C ALA A 36 8.76 18.07 6.45
N ASP A 37 8.99 19.09 7.27
CA ASP A 37 10.19 19.16 8.13
C ASP A 37 10.09 18.19 9.33
N GLU A 38 8.88 17.78 9.69
CA GLU A 38 8.57 16.87 10.79
C GLU A 38 7.75 15.68 10.26
N LYS A 39 7.93 14.51 10.88
CA LYS A 39 7.16 13.31 10.55
C LYS A 39 5.77 13.37 11.15
N ALA A 40 4.82 12.64 10.57
CA ALA A 40 3.47 12.51 11.13
C ALA A 40 3.50 11.74 12.45
N ASP A 41 2.83 12.28 13.46
CA ASP A 41 2.74 11.66 14.79
C ASP A 41 1.44 10.84 14.99
N ASP A 42 0.41 11.06 14.15
CA ASP A 42 -0.88 10.35 14.21
C ASP A 42 -1.02 9.40 13.02
N VAL A 43 -0.28 8.29 13.10
CA VAL A 43 -0.29 7.21 12.10
C VAL A 43 -0.52 5.88 12.80
N THR A 44 -1.47 5.10 12.29
CA THR A 44 -1.72 3.73 12.72
C THR A 44 -1.27 2.76 11.62
N PHE A 45 -0.40 1.81 11.97
CA PHE A 45 -0.01 0.73 11.07
C PHE A 45 -1.00 -0.42 11.17
N VAL A 46 -1.32 -1.02 10.03
CA VAL A 46 -2.32 -2.08 9.93
C VAL A 46 -1.75 -3.23 9.11
N ILE A 47 -1.63 -4.40 9.71
CA ILE A 47 -1.05 -5.60 9.10
C ILE A 47 -2.14 -6.66 8.93
N PRO A 48 -2.82 -6.72 7.77
CA PRO A 48 -3.75 -7.79 7.47
C PRO A 48 -3.02 -9.09 7.14
N THR A 49 -3.43 -10.18 7.78
CA THR A 49 -2.85 -11.52 7.55
C THR A 49 -3.94 -12.59 7.49
N ILE A 50 -3.68 -13.62 6.69
CA ILE A 50 -4.48 -14.86 6.71
C ILE A 50 -4.28 -15.67 7.99
N GLY A 51 -3.28 -15.34 8.82
CA GLY A 51 -3.00 -16.00 10.10
C GLY A 51 -2.74 -17.50 9.98
N ALA A 52 -2.33 -17.99 8.81
CA ALA A 52 -2.05 -19.40 8.56
C ALA A 52 -0.67 -19.80 9.10
N ALA A 53 -0.51 -21.04 9.55
CA ALA A 53 0.77 -21.51 10.08
C ALA A 53 1.93 -21.43 9.06
N ALA A 54 1.61 -21.45 7.76
CA ALA A 54 2.58 -21.36 6.67
C ALA A 54 3.26 -19.97 6.55
N VAL A 55 2.61 -18.90 7.01
CA VAL A 55 3.15 -17.53 6.95
C VAL A 55 3.77 -17.09 8.28
N ARG A 56 3.82 -17.98 9.28
CA ARG A 56 4.27 -17.66 10.64
C ARG A 56 5.63 -16.99 10.67
N ASP A 57 6.64 -17.56 10.02
CA ASP A 57 8.01 -17.03 10.13
C ASP A 57 8.13 -15.64 9.49
N SER A 58 7.50 -15.41 8.33
CA SER A 58 7.51 -14.10 7.66
C SER A 58 6.68 -13.06 8.43
N LEU A 59 5.51 -13.45 8.94
CA LEU A 59 4.64 -12.58 9.72
C LEU A 59 5.33 -12.14 11.01
N PHE A 60 5.92 -13.05 11.78
CA PHE A 60 6.59 -12.67 13.03
C PHE A 60 7.88 -11.89 12.77
N GLU A 61 8.61 -12.15 11.68
CA GLU A 61 9.71 -11.26 11.25
C GLU A 61 9.20 -9.86 10.91
N CYS A 62 8.05 -9.76 10.25
CA CYS A 62 7.38 -8.50 9.96
C CYS A 62 6.95 -7.76 11.24
N LEU A 63 6.26 -8.45 12.15
CA LEU A 63 5.82 -7.86 13.42
C LEU A 63 7.01 -7.39 14.25
N ASP A 64 8.02 -8.24 14.47
CA ASP A 64 9.20 -7.89 15.27
C ASP A 64 9.94 -6.69 14.68
N HIS A 65 10.04 -6.62 13.35
CA HIS A 65 10.68 -5.48 12.67
C HIS A 65 9.90 -4.19 12.86
N HIS A 66 8.56 -4.22 12.75
CA HIS A 66 7.75 -3.00 12.84
C HIS A 66 7.54 -2.54 14.27
N THR A 67 7.33 -3.44 15.24
CA THR A 67 7.20 -3.06 16.65
C THR A 67 8.49 -2.50 17.25
N ASP A 68 9.66 -3.01 16.84
CA ASP A 68 10.96 -2.46 17.26
C ASP A 68 11.24 -1.10 16.57
N LYS A 69 10.99 -1.00 15.27
CA LYS A 69 11.33 0.20 14.50
C LYS A 69 10.38 1.37 14.72
N PHE A 70 9.09 1.08 14.92
CA PHE A 70 8.01 2.05 14.98
C PHE A 70 7.30 1.99 16.34
N GLU A 71 8.07 1.81 17.42
CA GLU A 71 7.59 1.65 18.80
C GLU A 71 6.68 2.79 19.28
N GLU A 72 6.78 3.98 18.68
CA GLU A 72 5.94 5.12 19.02
C GLU A 72 4.56 5.13 18.34
N TYR A 73 4.32 4.24 17.37
CA TYR A 73 3.08 4.17 16.59
C TYR A 73 2.22 3.00 17.04
N THR A 74 0.89 3.14 16.86
CA THR A 74 -0.04 2.03 17.10
C THR A 74 0.02 1.05 15.93
N ILE A 75 0.14 -0.24 16.23
CA ILE A 75 0.16 -1.32 15.24
C ILE A 75 -1.03 -2.24 15.48
N TYR A 76 -1.87 -2.40 14.47
CA TYR A 76 -2.95 -3.38 14.44
C TYR A 76 -2.58 -4.59 13.59
N ILE A 77 -2.93 -5.78 14.08
CA ILE A 77 -2.88 -7.03 13.33
C ILE A 77 -4.33 -7.41 13.02
N LEU A 78 -4.66 -7.60 11.74
CA LEU A 78 -6.00 -8.05 11.34
C LEU A 78 -5.95 -9.51 10.94
N THR A 79 -6.78 -10.34 11.55
CA THR A 79 -6.88 -11.76 11.22
C THR A 79 -8.32 -12.25 11.32
N ASP A 80 -8.64 -13.35 10.65
CA ASP A 80 -9.98 -13.94 10.68
C ASP A 80 -10.14 -14.88 11.90
N GLU A 81 -11.38 -14.99 12.40
CA GLU A 81 -11.72 -15.97 13.44
C GLU A 81 -11.37 -17.40 12.99
N GLY A 82 -10.76 -18.17 13.88
CA GLY A 82 -10.34 -19.55 13.61
C GLY A 82 -9.03 -19.67 12.82
N ALA A 83 -8.29 -18.58 12.59
CA ALA A 83 -6.96 -18.63 12.00
C ALA A 83 -5.98 -19.46 12.86
N ASP A 84 -5.06 -20.19 12.21
CA ASP A 84 -4.11 -21.09 12.89
C ASP A 84 -3.30 -20.37 13.99
N LEU A 85 -2.96 -19.10 13.74
CA LEU A 85 -2.11 -18.26 14.60
C LEU A 85 -2.90 -17.33 15.52
N GLU A 86 -4.24 -17.37 15.55
CA GLU A 86 -5.09 -16.41 16.28
C GLU A 86 -4.64 -16.21 17.74
N ASP A 87 -4.40 -17.30 18.47
CA ASP A 87 -3.97 -17.26 19.88
C ASP A 87 -2.58 -16.64 20.04
N GLU A 88 -1.65 -16.92 19.12
CA GLU A 88 -0.30 -16.35 19.15
C GLU A 88 -0.33 -14.84 18.84
N LEU A 89 -1.16 -14.42 17.87
CA LEU A 89 -1.33 -13.02 17.51
C LEU A 89 -1.98 -12.22 18.63
N ARG A 90 -3.03 -12.74 19.27
CA ARG A 90 -3.65 -12.11 20.45
C ARG A 90 -2.69 -11.96 21.64
N ALA A 91 -1.72 -12.86 21.76
CA ALA A 91 -0.71 -12.82 22.81
C ALA A 91 0.53 -11.99 22.43
N TYR A 92 0.62 -11.53 21.18
CA TYR A 92 1.77 -10.76 20.69
C TYR A 92 1.85 -9.41 21.43
N PRO A 93 3.00 -9.04 22.00
CA PRO A 93 3.16 -7.78 22.70
C PRO A 93 3.25 -6.62 21.69
N ASP A 94 2.96 -5.40 22.16
CA ASP A 94 3.25 -4.17 21.41
C ASP A 94 2.48 -4.02 20.07
N ALA A 95 1.48 -4.87 19.82
CA ALA A 95 0.51 -4.73 18.73
C ALA A 95 -0.90 -5.17 19.18
N GLU A 96 -1.93 -4.54 18.63
CA GLU A 96 -3.33 -4.85 18.91
C GLU A 96 -3.89 -5.82 17.86
N THR A 97 -4.29 -7.02 18.28
CA THR A 97 -4.91 -7.97 17.36
C THR A 97 -6.42 -7.76 17.29
N MET A 98 -6.92 -7.49 16.08
CA MET A 98 -8.33 -7.47 15.74
C MET A 98 -8.70 -8.76 15.02
N VAL A 99 -9.62 -9.52 15.62
CA VAL A 99 -10.16 -10.74 15.02
C VAL A 99 -11.50 -10.43 14.35
N VAL A 100 -11.56 -10.70 13.05
CA VAL A 100 -12.76 -10.48 12.23
C VAL A 100 -13.69 -11.68 12.42
N PRO A 101 -14.87 -11.49 13.03
CA PRO A 101 -15.73 -12.61 13.39
C PRO A 101 -16.29 -13.29 12.14
N ASP A 102 -16.47 -14.61 12.16
CA ASP A 102 -17.01 -15.38 11.02
C ASP A 102 -18.39 -14.88 10.55
N SER A 103 -19.15 -14.28 11.46
CA SER A 103 -20.47 -13.70 11.17
C SER A 103 -20.42 -12.39 10.39
N TYR A 104 -19.25 -11.77 10.23
CA TYR A 104 -19.10 -10.55 9.45
C TYR A 104 -19.08 -10.88 7.96
N ASP A 105 -20.10 -10.38 7.24
CA ASP A 105 -20.42 -10.75 5.85
C ASP A 105 -20.54 -9.50 4.97
N PRO A 106 -19.43 -8.78 4.73
CA PRO A 106 -19.39 -7.70 3.74
C PRO A 106 -19.32 -8.27 2.31
N ASP A 107 -19.48 -7.43 1.29
CA ASP A 107 -19.20 -7.78 -0.09
C ASP A 107 -17.67 -7.93 -0.33
N ALA A 108 -16.85 -7.35 0.55
CA ALA A 108 -15.39 -7.50 0.55
C ALA A 108 -14.94 -8.95 0.80
N VAL A 109 -13.86 -9.36 0.12
CA VAL A 109 -13.27 -10.70 0.25
C VAL A 109 -11.80 -10.64 0.69
N ALA A 110 -11.29 -11.74 1.26
CA ALA A 110 -9.89 -11.89 1.67
C ALA A 110 -9.40 -10.69 2.53
N LYS A 111 -8.26 -10.09 2.19
CA LYS A 111 -7.69 -8.94 2.94
C LYS A 111 -8.66 -7.76 3.02
N GLY A 112 -9.40 -7.48 1.95
CA GLY A 112 -10.39 -6.40 1.92
C GLY A 112 -11.48 -6.56 2.98
N ARG A 113 -11.89 -7.79 3.31
CA ARG A 113 -12.84 -8.08 4.38
C ARG A 113 -12.32 -7.63 5.74
N ALA A 114 -11.08 -8.00 6.05
CA ALA A 114 -10.47 -7.63 7.32
C ALA A 114 -10.26 -6.12 7.44
N ILE A 115 -9.81 -5.49 6.35
CA ILE A 115 -9.64 -4.02 6.27
C ILE A 115 -10.98 -3.31 6.45
N GLN A 116 -12.06 -3.77 5.80
CA GLN A 116 -13.38 -3.16 5.94
C GLN A 116 -13.89 -3.26 7.38
N TYR A 117 -13.72 -4.40 8.04
CA TYR A 117 -14.07 -4.54 9.45
C TYR A 117 -13.29 -3.56 10.33
N PHE A 118 -11.98 -3.44 10.10
CA PHE A 118 -11.13 -2.47 10.80
C PHE A 118 -11.59 -1.02 10.59
N ILE A 119 -11.99 -0.66 9.37
CA ILE A 119 -12.50 0.67 9.06
C ILE A 119 -13.76 0.96 9.89
N GLU A 120 -14.69 0.01 9.95
CA GLU A 120 -15.94 0.16 10.69
C GLU A 120 -15.76 0.21 12.21
N GLN A 121 -14.75 -0.49 12.74
CA GLN A 121 -14.56 -0.62 14.20
C GLN A 121 -13.55 0.37 14.79
N VAL A 122 -12.54 0.81 14.02
CA VAL A 122 -11.43 1.63 14.53
C VAL A 122 -11.36 2.97 13.83
N VAL A 123 -11.41 2.98 12.50
CA VAL A 123 -11.26 4.22 11.72
C VAL A 123 -12.42 5.18 11.99
N ALA A 124 -13.63 4.65 12.21
CA ALA A 124 -14.80 5.45 12.57
C ALA A 124 -14.60 6.33 13.82
N ASP A 125 -13.74 5.92 14.76
CA ASP A 125 -13.46 6.64 16.00
C ASP A 125 -12.36 7.70 15.85
N ASN A 126 -11.51 7.60 14.81
CA ASN A 126 -10.50 8.62 14.48
C ASN A 126 -10.45 8.92 12.96
N PRO A 127 -11.49 9.56 12.40
CA PRO A 127 -11.55 9.86 10.97
C PRO A 127 -10.45 10.82 10.47
N ASP A 128 -9.88 11.63 11.36
CA ASP A 128 -8.81 12.56 10.99
C ASP A 128 -7.41 11.91 10.99
N GLY A 129 -7.29 10.69 11.55
CA GLY A 129 -6.04 9.95 11.63
C GLY A 129 -5.61 9.32 10.29
N TRP A 130 -4.32 8.99 10.19
CA TRP A 130 -3.75 8.30 9.02
C TRP A 130 -3.51 6.82 9.30
N TYR A 131 -3.79 5.99 8.31
CA TYR A 131 -3.70 4.53 8.41
C TYR A 131 -2.84 4.00 7.28
N SER A 132 -1.84 3.19 7.60
CA SER A 132 -0.87 2.66 6.65
C SER A 132 -0.89 1.12 6.67
N PHE A 133 -1.30 0.53 5.55
CA PHE A 133 -1.53 -0.91 5.40
C PHE A 133 -0.27 -1.61 4.90
N ILE A 134 0.21 -2.61 5.64
CA ILE A 134 1.46 -3.33 5.38
C ILE A 134 1.17 -4.81 5.23
N ASP A 135 1.64 -5.42 4.14
CA ASP A 135 1.53 -6.87 3.97
C ASP A 135 2.33 -7.64 5.03
N ASP A 136 1.87 -8.84 5.36
CA ASP A 136 2.42 -9.71 6.39
C ASP A 136 3.80 -10.32 6.05
N ASP A 137 4.34 -10.04 4.87
CA ASP A 137 5.70 -10.42 4.45
C ASP A 137 6.59 -9.22 4.06
N ASN A 138 6.09 -8.00 4.20
CA ASN A 138 6.81 -6.77 3.86
C ASN A 138 7.55 -6.19 5.07
N LEU A 139 8.68 -5.51 4.82
CA LEU A 139 9.51 -4.88 5.87
C LEU A 139 9.77 -3.42 5.52
N VAL A 140 9.06 -2.48 6.16
CA VAL A 140 9.24 -1.05 5.92
C VAL A 140 10.54 -0.58 6.56
N ARG A 141 11.56 -0.31 5.73
CA ARG A 141 12.92 0.04 6.21
C ARG A 141 13.09 1.54 6.48
N GLY A 142 12.40 2.35 5.71
CA GLY A 142 12.48 3.80 5.73
C GLY A 142 11.39 4.45 6.57
N GLU A 143 11.61 5.70 6.96
CA GLU A 143 10.62 6.56 7.63
C GLU A 143 10.19 7.70 6.72
N GLU A 144 10.70 7.77 5.48
CA GLU A 144 10.52 8.87 4.55
C GLU A 144 9.04 9.15 4.25
N PHE A 145 8.22 8.11 4.19
CA PHE A 145 6.78 8.26 3.96
C PHE A 145 6.07 8.98 5.12
N LEU A 146 6.58 8.87 6.36
CA LEU A 146 6.01 9.58 7.49
C LEU A 146 6.20 11.10 7.37
N TYR A 147 7.20 11.56 6.61
CA TYR A 147 7.37 12.98 6.27
C TYR A 147 6.52 13.40 5.07
N ASP A 148 6.08 12.45 4.23
CA ASP A 148 5.15 12.73 3.14
C ASP A 148 3.74 13.00 3.69
N ILE A 149 3.31 12.28 4.73
CA ILE A 149 1.95 12.40 5.30
C ILE A 149 1.55 13.85 5.63
N PRO A 150 2.31 14.63 6.42
CA PRO A 150 1.91 16.00 6.76
C PRO A 150 1.90 16.91 5.53
N TYR A 151 2.82 16.69 4.58
CA TYR A 151 2.83 17.44 3.32
C TYR A 151 1.54 17.18 2.50
N TYR A 152 1.06 15.93 2.49
CA TYR A 152 -0.17 15.54 1.81
C TYR A 152 -1.42 16.08 2.52
N ASP A 153 -1.45 15.98 3.84
CA ASP A 153 -2.57 16.42 4.67
C ASP A 153 -2.84 17.92 4.55
N GLU A 154 -1.78 18.76 4.62
CA GLU A 154 -1.87 20.21 4.41
C GLU A 154 -2.51 20.62 3.07
N ARG A 155 -2.43 19.74 2.07
CA ARG A 155 -2.91 19.98 0.70
C ARG A 155 -4.26 19.34 0.43
N GLY A 156 -4.84 18.66 1.42
CA GLY A 156 -6.12 17.99 1.32
C GLY A 156 -6.08 16.72 0.47
N TYR A 157 -4.92 16.07 0.34
CA TYR A 157 -4.87 14.73 -0.21
C TYR A 157 -5.17 13.73 0.92
N GLY A 158 -6.07 12.78 0.68
CA GLY A 158 -6.45 11.80 1.71
C GLY A 158 -6.01 10.37 1.43
N ALA A 159 -5.16 10.15 0.42
CA ALA A 159 -4.50 8.86 0.18
C ALA A 159 -3.18 9.05 -0.56
N MET A 160 -2.22 8.18 -0.26
CA MET A 160 -0.89 8.15 -0.86
C MET A 160 -0.31 6.74 -0.86
N ASN A 161 0.68 6.53 -1.74
CA ASN A 161 1.56 5.39 -1.66
C ASN A 161 3.00 5.86 -1.46
N SER A 162 3.72 5.08 -0.68
CA SER A 162 5.15 5.25 -0.50
C SER A 162 5.93 4.79 -1.73
N VAL A 163 7.18 5.26 -1.85
CA VAL A 163 8.09 4.81 -2.91
C VAL A 163 8.71 3.47 -2.53
N LEU A 164 8.56 2.48 -3.40
CA LEU A 164 9.17 1.18 -3.23
C LEU A 164 10.66 1.23 -3.60
N THR A 165 11.54 1.00 -2.62
CA THR A 165 12.99 0.92 -2.86
C THR A 165 13.45 -0.54 -3.05
N PRO A 166 14.27 -0.84 -4.07
CA PRO A 166 14.72 -2.20 -4.35
C PRO A 166 15.53 -2.81 -3.20
N ARG A 167 15.26 -4.08 -2.88
CA ARG A 167 16.04 -4.85 -1.89
C ARG A 167 16.86 -5.92 -2.59
N GLN A 168 18.15 -5.99 -2.28
CA GLN A 168 18.97 -7.10 -2.76
C GLN A 168 18.59 -8.41 -2.04
N GLY A 169 17.68 -9.17 -2.65
CA GLY A 169 17.34 -10.52 -2.22
C GLY A 169 18.28 -11.60 -2.76
N ASN A 170 17.96 -12.86 -2.49
CA ASN A 170 18.73 -14.03 -2.96
C ASN A 170 18.65 -14.24 -4.48
N SER A 171 17.70 -13.60 -5.16
CA SER A 171 17.45 -13.72 -6.60
C SER A 171 17.81 -12.42 -7.30
N ALA A 172 18.81 -12.48 -8.19
CA ALA A 172 19.18 -11.37 -9.06
C ALA A 172 18.03 -10.95 -9.99
N MET A 173 17.16 -11.89 -10.38
CA MET A 173 15.98 -11.57 -11.20
C MET A 173 14.97 -10.74 -10.40
N THR A 174 14.71 -11.12 -9.15
CA THR A 174 13.81 -10.35 -8.26
C THR A 174 14.36 -8.95 -8.02
N PHE A 175 15.68 -8.83 -7.78
CA PHE A 175 16.33 -7.53 -7.64
C PHE A 175 16.16 -6.63 -8.88
N VAL A 176 16.28 -7.19 -10.08
CA VAL A 176 16.04 -6.43 -11.33
C VAL A 176 14.56 -6.04 -11.46
N MET A 177 13.63 -6.95 -11.13
CA MET A 177 12.20 -6.64 -11.14
C MET A 177 11.84 -5.53 -10.14
N ASP A 178 12.49 -5.50 -8.97
CA ASP A 178 12.30 -4.42 -7.99
C ASP A 178 12.81 -3.07 -8.51
N HIS A 179 13.85 -3.05 -9.34
CA HIS A 179 14.29 -1.81 -10.03
C HIS A 179 13.29 -1.35 -11.09
N ILE A 180 12.63 -2.29 -11.77
CA ILE A 180 11.55 -1.96 -12.70
C ILE A 180 10.37 -1.37 -11.93
N ARG A 181 10.01 -1.96 -10.79
CA ARG A 181 8.97 -1.41 -9.88
C ARG A 181 9.32 -0.02 -9.38
N LEU A 182 10.54 0.19 -8.88
CA LEU A 182 11.01 1.53 -8.48
C LEU A 182 10.90 2.52 -9.65
N LEU A 183 11.25 2.10 -10.86
CA LEU A 183 11.10 2.95 -12.02
C LEU A 183 9.63 3.27 -12.28
N ASP A 184 8.74 2.29 -12.30
CA ASP A 184 7.29 2.52 -12.47
C ASP A 184 6.72 3.44 -11.37
N ASP A 185 7.13 3.29 -10.11
CA ASP A 185 6.78 4.18 -9.00
C ASP A 185 7.21 5.62 -9.28
N LEU A 186 8.52 5.83 -9.52
CA LEU A 186 9.11 7.15 -9.73
C LEU A 186 8.61 7.85 -10.98
N THR A 187 8.17 7.07 -11.97
CA THR A 187 7.78 7.59 -13.28
C THR A 187 6.28 7.75 -13.39
N VAL A 188 5.51 6.71 -13.12
CA VAL A 188 4.11 6.62 -13.55
C VAL A 188 3.20 6.96 -12.40
N PHE A 189 3.31 6.20 -11.30
CA PHE A 189 2.50 6.49 -10.13
C PHE A 189 2.78 7.88 -9.60
N ARG A 190 4.06 8.27 -9.49
CA ARG A 190 4.45 9.61 -9.05
C ARG A 190 4.07 10.72 -10.04
N THR A 191 3.95 10.44 -11.34
CA THR A 191 3.34 11.40 -12.27
C THR A 191 1.87 11.58 -11.95
N PHE A 192 1.13 10.51 -11.69
CA PHE A 192 -0.31 10.62 -11.43
C PHE A 192 -0.61 11.18 -10.04
N THR A 193 -0.03 10.63 -8.98
CA THR A 193 -0.23 11.09 -7.59
C THR A 193 0.50 12.38 -7.28
N GLY A 194 1.71 12.60 -7.82
CA GLY A 194 2.50 13.82 -7.57
C GLY A 194 2.14 14.98 -8.51
N LEU A 195 2.23 14.78 -9.83
CA LEU A 195 2.01 15.86 -10.80
C LEU A 195 0.52 16.11 -11.06
N PHE A 196 -0.27 15.05 -11.28
CA PHE A 196 -1.72 15.15 -11.54
C PHE A 196 -2.58 15.10 -10.28
N LYS A 197 -1.98 14.85 -9.12
CA LYS A 197 -2.64 14.84 -7.80
C LYS A 197 -3.78 13.83 -7.67
N ARG A 198 -3.78 12.79 -8.50
CA ARG A 198 -4.85 11.78 -8.60
C ARG A 198 -4.27 10.43 -9.05
N PRO A 199 -4.63 9.31 -8.43
CA PRO A 199 -4.05 7.99 -8.75
C PRO A 199 -4.65 7.36 -10.01
N TYR A 200 -4.62 8.01 -11.18
CA TYR A 200 -5.30 7.55 -12.41
C TYR A 200 -4.91 6.13 -12.91
N ILE A 201 -3.79 5.59 -12.45
CA ILE A 201 -3.34 4.22 -12.78
C ILE A 201 -3.46 3.27 -11.58
N GLY A 202 -4.08 3.73 -10.49
CA GLY A 202 -4.25 3.00 -9.25
C GLY A 202 -3.19 3.35 -8.20
N PHE A 203 -3.26 2.65 -7.08
CA PHE A 203 -2.19 2.50 -6.10
C PHE A 203 -1.50 1.13 -6.32
N HIS A 204 -0.21 1.04 -6.05
CA HIS A 204 0.47 -0.23 -5.79
C HIS A 204 -0.10 -0.83 -4.49
N GLY A 205 -0.25 -2.15 -4.42
CA GLY A 205 -0.80 -2.81 -3.21
C GLY A 205 0.16 -2.92 -2.03
N GLU A 206 1.27 -2.18 -2.07
CA GLU A 206 2.26 -2.16 -1.01
C GLU A 206 2.26 -0.78 -0.35
N LEU A 207 2.12 -0.77 0.99
CA LEU A 207 2.16 0.43 1.84
C LEU A 207 1.14 1.52 1.44
N LEU A 208 -0.10 1.10 1.17
CA LEU A 208 -1.23 2.01 0.98
C LEU A 208 -1.44 2.82 2.25
N THR A 209 -1.41 4.15 2.15
CA THR A 209 -1.60 5.04 3.29
C THR A 209 -2.74 6.01 3.02
N ALA A 210 -3.77 6.01 3.85
CA ALA A 210 -4.97 6.80 3.65
C ALA A 210 -5.48 7.42 4.95
N ARG A 211 -6.14 8.56 4.82
CA ARG A 211 -6.78 9.25 5.94
C ARG A 211 -8.13 8.61 6.25
N GLY A 212 -8.51 8.61 7.52
CA GLY A 212 -9.69 7.90 8.00
C GLY A 212 -10.99 8.32 7.33
N ASP A 213 -11.19 9.61 7.09
CA ASP A 213 -12.36 10.16 6.41
C ASP A 213 -12.50 9.63 4.97
N VAL A 214 -11.39 9.49 4.25
CA VAL A 214 -11.34 8.89 2.91
C VAL A 214 -11.61 7.39 2.99
N LEU A 215 -11.06 6.69 3.98
CA LEU A 215 -11.35 5.27 4.19
C LEU A 215 -12.82 5.01 4.49
N LEU A 216 -13.46 5.89 5.28
CA LEU A 216 -14.89 5.79 5.60
C LEU A 216 -15.81 6.11 4.42
N ASP A 217 -15.41 7.07 3.57
CA ASP A 217 -16.18 7.46 2.38
C ASP A 217 -16.04 6.43 1.24
N VAL A 218 -14.82 5.99 0.97
CA VAL A 218 -14.52 5.06 -0.14
C VAL A 218 -14.75 3.61 0.26
N GLY A 219 -14.18 3.19 1.39
CA GLY A 219 -14.28 1.82 1.90
C GLY A 219 -13.70 0.73 1.00
N PHE A 220 -13.68 -0.48 1.55
CA PHE A 220 -13.23 -1.72 0.93
C PHE A 220 -14.36 -2.71 0.68
N ASP A 221 -15.60 -2.36 1.03
CA ASP A 221 -16.81 -3.19 0.88
C ASP A 221 -17.20 -3.40 -0.60
N ARG A 222 -16.49 -4.30 -1.27
CA ARG A 222 -16.65 -4.63 -2.70
C ARG A 222 -16.04 -5.99 -3.01
N GLU A 223 -16.69 -6.75 -3.88
CA GLU A 223 -16.18 -8.03 -4.35
C GLU A 223 -14.97 -7.83 -5.30
N SER A 224 -13.76 -7.72 -4.73
CA SER A 224 -12.50 -7.57 -5.47
C SER A 224 -11.34 -8.27 -4.76
N ILE A 225 -10.52 -8.99 -5.54
CA ILE A 225 -9.24 -9.57 -5.09
C ILE A 225 -8.08 -8.57 -5.29
N VAL A 226 -8.34 -7.44 -5.97
CA VAL A 226 -7.39 -6.33 -6.18
C VAL A 226 -7.95 -5.07 -5.52
N GLU A 227 -8.01 -5.11 -4.20
CA GLU A 227 -8.67 -4.12 -3.36
C GLU A 227 -8.07 -2.72 -3.50
N ASP A 228 -6.74 -2.59 -3.58
CA ASP A 228 -6.07 -1.28 -3.65
C ASP A 228 -6.34 -0.57 -4.97
N TYR A 229 -6.40 -1.33 -6.07
CA TYR A 229 -6.79 -0.79 -7.37
C TYR A 229 -8.26 -0.36 -7.36
N ALA A 230 -9.13 -1.15 -6.74
CA ALA A 230 -10.55 -0.83 -6.65
C ALA A 230 -10.79 0.42 -5.76
N PHE A 231 -10.06 0.54 -4.65
CA PHE A 231 -10.04 1.74 -3.80
C PHE A 231 -9.58 2.97 -4.58
N ALA A 232 -8.44 2.87 -5.28
CA ALA A 232 -7.91 3.96 -6.09
C ALA A 232 -8.86 4.39 -7.22
N ALA A 233 -9.59 3.45 -7.82
CA ALA A 233 -10.55 3.73 -8.88
C ALA A 233 -11.76 4.54 -8.38
N GLU A 234 -12.22 4.31 -7.15
CA GLU A 234 -13.28 5.12 -6.54
C GLU A 234 -12.80 6.51 -6.15
N LEU A 235 -11.57 6.64 -5.65
CA LEU A 235 -11.00 7.91 -5.20
C LEU A 235 -10.93 9.00 -6.31
N ILE A 236 -11.13 8.61 -7.56
CA ILE A 236 -11.04 9.47 -8.75
C ILE A 236 -12.42 9.86 -9.30
N LYS A 237 -13.49 9.16 -8.88
CA LYS A 237 -14.86 9.46 -9.32
C LYS A 237 -15.33 10.81 -8.80
#